data_AF-A0A2D6M9U2-F1
#
_entry.id   AF-A0A2D6M9U2-F1
#
_cell.length_a   1.000
_cell.length_b   1.000
_cell.length_c   1.000
_cell.angle_alpha   90.00
_cell.angle_beta   90.00
_cell.angle_gamma   90.00
#
_symmetry.space_group_name_H-M   'P 1'
#
loop_
_entity.id
_entity.type
_entity.pdbx_description
1 polymer ?
#
loop_
_entity_poly.entity_id
_entity_poly.type
_entity_poly.pdbx_seq_one_letter_code
_entity_poly.pdbx_strand_id
1 'polypeptide(L)'
;MPTNLNPRSQTSAVVLPSTGSVTEVAAAVPFGVYTGSLGFITGASLQVNYTYKKLGGDVVDIELTTANVYAAYEEAVLEYSYIINLHQSKNALSSMLGEQTGTFNYNGEITSGPTNVNLKFPRFQIGYTKRVGDSMAAIGGFGGTVQEYSASFRPSENKQDYNLQSIISSSSVTGEDDGGNAVSFTGKVEDKRVIITKVFYQSPRAMWRFYGYYGGVGVVGNYSTYGQFADDSTFEIIPTWQNKLQAIMYEDSIYTRTSHYSYEIINNNLRLYPNPSYWDFGELDRIWVRFYVENNSWDEDPNYRSGVNGINNANTLPFDNLPFANINAIGKQWIRKYALALSKEMLGQIRGKFTTLPIPGESVTLNHSELLAQAKEEQTSLRDKLTEILKEMEYSVLAKTDQEITDASANTFKGSPLPIFVG
;
A
#
# COMPACT_ATOMS: atom_id res chain seq x y z
N MET A 1 -35.79 -58.30 37.05
CA MET A 1 -35.16 -57.83 35.79
C MET A 1 -36.25 -57.20 34.94
N PRO A 2 -36.04 -56.03 34.30
CA PRO A 2 -37.03 -55.47 33.40
C PRO A 2 -37.16 -56.37 32.17
N THR A 3 -38.36 -56.87 31.90
CA THR A 3 -38.68 -57.85 30.83
C THR A 3 -39.13 -57.20 29.52
N ASN A 4 -38.99 -55.89 29.38
CA ASN A 4 -39.38 -55.18 28.16
C ASN A 4 -38.31 -54.16 27.75
N LEU A 5 -37.30 -54.66 27.03
CA LEU A 5 -36.23 -53.88 26.39
C LEU A 5 -36.56 -53.60 24.91
N ASN A 6 -37.83 -53.51 24.54
CA ASN A 6 -38.18 -53.13 23.18
C ASN A 6 -37.92 -51.62 23.00
N PRO A 7 -37.16 -51.20 21.97
CA PRO A 7 -36.94 -49.79 21.69
C PRO A 7 -38.27 -49.09 21.43
N ARG A 8 -38.46 -47.94 22.10
CA ARG A 8 -39.71 -47.15 22.09
C ARG A 8 -40.02 -46.52 20.71
N SER A 9 -39.05 -46.51 19.81
CA SER A 9 -39.16 -46.09 18.41
C SER A 9 -38.25 -46.98 17.55
N GLN A 10 -38.75 -47.43 16.40
CA GLN A 10 -37.97 -48.15 15.38
C GLN A 10 -37.43 -47.21 14.29
N THR A 11 -37.84 -45.93 14.30
CA THR A 11 -37.33 -44.88 13.43
C THR A 11 -36.36 -44.00 14.20
N SER A 12 -35.23 -43.63 13.57
CA SER A 12 -34.32 -42.61 14.08
C SER A 12 -35.09 -41.31 14.29
N ALA A 13 -35.01 -40.71 15.49
CA ALA A 13 -35.72 -39.48 15.80
C ALA A 13 -35.16 -38.24 15.07
N VAL A 14 -34.03 -38.41 14.38
CA VAL A 14 -33.30 -37.35 13.67
C VAL A 14 -33.19 -37.74 12.21
N VAL A 15 -34.08 -37.21 11.38
CA VAL A 15 -34.10 -37.40 9.93
C VAL A 15 -34.19 -36.03 9.27
N LEU A 16 -33.38 -35.83 8.22
CA LEU A 16 -33.42 -34.60 7.43
C LEU A 16 -34.73 -34.56 6.64
N PRO A 17 -35.59 -33.54 6.81
CA PRO A 17 -36.78 -33.40 5.99
C PRO A 17 -36.43 -33.03 4.54
N SER A 18 -37.34 -33.31 3.62
CA SER A 18 -37.20 -32.99 2.20
C SER A 18 -37.23 -31.49 1.88
N THR A 19 -37.65 -30.66 2.84
CA THR A 19 -37.75 -29.21 2.72
C THR A 19 -37.29 -28.54 4.01
N GLY A 20 -36.67 -27.37 3.89
CA GLY A 20 -36.34 -26.51 5.02
C GLY A 20 -37.44 -25.49 5.32
N SER A 21 -37.34 -24.84 6.47
CA SER A 21 -38.19 -23.71 6.86
C SER A 21 -37.41 -22.40 6.94
N VAL A 22 -37.89 -21.36 6.27
CA VAL A 22 -37.32 -20.01 6.34
C VAL A 22 -37.43 -19.38 7.75
N THR A 23 -38.41 -19.78 8.56
CA THR A 23 -38.62 -19.21 9.90
C THR A 23 -37.65 -19.74 10.94
N GLU A 24 -37.03 -20.89 10.67
CA GLU A 24 -36.13 -21.59 11.60
C GLU A 24 -34.66 -21.22 11.38
N VAL A 25 -34.30 -20.70 10.20
CA VAL A 25 -32.91 -20.44 9.82
C VAL A 25 -32.21 -19.54 10.82
N ALA A 26 -32.81 -18.40 11.18
CA ALA A 26 -32.16 -17.39 12.01
C ALA A 26 -31.82 -17.88 13.43
N ALA A 27 -32.64 -18.79 13.98
CA ALA A 27 -32.41 -19.37 15.31
C ALA A 27 -31.45 -20.56 15.29
N ALA A 28 -31.23 -21.17 14.11
CA ALA A 28 -30.48 -22.41 13.97
C ALA A 28 -29.05 -22.20 13.47
N VAL A 29 -28.72 -21.05 12.88
CA VAL A 29 -27.36 -20.73 12.45
C VAL A 29 -26.46 -20.37 13.65
N PRO A 30 -25.17 -20.77 13.65
CA PRO A 30 -24.28 -20.57 14.80
C PRO A 30 -23.95 -19.11 15.12
N PHE A 31 -23.64 -18.30 14.11
CA PHE A 31 -23.14 -16.93 14.30
C PHE A 31 -24.19 -15.87 13.99
N GLY A 32 -25.08 -16.17 13.03
CA GLY A 32 -26.14 -15.27 12.64
C GLY A 32 -25.70 -14.11 11.74
N VAL A 33 -24.51 -14.18 11.15
CA VAL A 33 -23.86 -13.08 10.38
C VAL A 33 -24.75 -12.61 9.22
N TYR A 34 -25.46 -13.54 8.58
CA TYR A 34 -26.27 -13.24 7.39
C TYR A 34 -27.78 -13.26 7.64
N THR A 35 -28.22 -13.34 8.89
CA THR A 35 -29.65 -13.46 9.25
C THR A 35 -30.48 -12.22 8.93
N GLY A 36 -29.84 -11.05 8.78
CA GLY A 36 -30.49 -9.84 8.25
C GLY A 36 -30.85 -9.93 6.76
N SER A 37 -30.35 -10.91 6.02
CA SER A 37 -30.58 -11.06 4.57
C SER A 37 -31.68 -12.07 4.25
N LEU A 38 -32.80 -11.60 3.70
CA LEU A 38 -33.87 -12.47 3.20
C LEU A 38 -33.38 -13.47 2.14
N GLY A 39 -32.45 -13.03 1.29
CA GLY A 39 -31.84 -13.89 0.28
C GLY A 39 -31.05 -15.05 0.89
N PHE A 40 -30.32 -14.80 1.99
CA PHE A 40 -29.59 -15.83 2.72
C PHE A 40 -30.56 -16.82 3.37
N ILE A 41 -31.57 -16.32 4.09
CA ILE A 41 -32.59 -17.16 4.75
C ILE A 41 -33.27 -18.09 3.74
N THR A 42 -33.69 -17.53 2.60
CA THR A 42 -34.34 -18.32 1.52
C THR A 42 -33.36 -19.33 0.93
N GLY A 43 -32.11 -18.93 0.68
CA GLY A 43 -31.06 -19.80 0.17
C GLY A 43 -30.75 -20.98 1.10
N ALA A 44 -30.62 -20.72 2.40
CA ALA A 44 -30.39 -21.73 3.43
C ALA A 44 -31.56 -22.74 3.50
N SER A 45 -32.80 -22.24 3.46
CA SER A 45 -33.99 -23.10 3.42
C SER A 45 -34.02 -24.03 2.20
N LEU A 46 -33.67 -23.51 1.02
CA LEU A 46 -33.59 -24.30 -0.21
C LEU A 46 -32.39 -25.27 -0.22
N GLN A 47 -31.32 -24.94 0.50
CA GLN A 47 -30.15 -25.82 0.63
C GLN A 47 -30.53 -27.15 1.28
N VAL A 48 -31.49 -27.18 2.20
CA VAL A 48 -32.01 -28.44 2.79
C VAL A 48 -32.54 -29.37 1.71
N ASN A 49 -33.37 -28.87 0.81
CA ASN A 49 -33.89 -29.66 -0.30
C ASN A 49 -32.77 -30.15 -1.23
N TYR A 50 -31.82 -29.26 -1.56
CA TYR A 50 -30.67 -29.62 -2.39
C TYR A 50 -29.82 -30.73 -1.76
N THR A 51 -29.49 -30.60 -0.48
CA THR A 51 -28.74 -31.61 0.29
C THR A 51 -29.51 -32.92 0.39
N TYR A 52 -30.80 -32.86 0.71
CA TYR A 52 -31.67 -34.04 0.79
C TYR A 52 -31.69 -34.85 -0.52
N LYS A 53 -31.90 -34.16 -1.66
CA LYS A 53 -31.90 -34.81 -2.98
C LYS A 53 -30.53 -35.35 -3.37
N LYS A 54 -29.45 -34.65 -3.05
CA LYS A 54 -28.08 -35.06 -3.43
C LYS A 54 -27.52 -36.20 -2.60
N LEU A 55 -27.96 -36.34 -1.35
CA LEU A 55 -27.54 -37.43 -0.46
C LEU A 55 -28.46 -38.66 -0.54
N GLY A 56 -29.47 -38.65 -1.44
CA GLY A 56 -30.33 -39.81 -1.66
C GLY A 56 -31.46 -39.96 -0.63
N GLY A 57 -31.91 -38.85 -0.03
CA GLY A 57 -32.98 -38.82 0.96
C GLY A 57 -34.31 -39.40 0.47
N ASP A 58 -34.53 -39.45 -0.85
CA ASP A 58 -35.70 -40.08 -1.47
C ASP A 58 -35.68 -41.62 -1.35
N VAL A 59 -34.53 -42.22 -1.04
CA VAL A 59 -34.32 -43.67 -0.99
C VAL A 59 -34.03 -44.14 0.44
N VAL A 60 -33.14 -43.44 1.15
CA VAL A 60 -32.71 -43.79 2.51
C VAL A 60 -32.71 -42.54 3.38
N ASP A 61 -33.13 -42.69 4.64
CA ASP A 61 -33.10 -41.61 5.62
C ASP A 61 -31.69 -41.03 5.80
N ILE A 62 -31.62 -39.72 6.02
CA ILE A 62 -30.37 -38.98 6.24
C ILE A 62 -30.34 -38.50 7.68
N GLU A 63 -29.29 -38.86 8.42
CA GLU A 63 -29.11 -38.55 9.84
C GLU A 63 -28.61 -37.11 10.10
N LEU A 64 -29.17 -36.12 9.39
CA LEU A 64 -28.88 -34.70 9.57
C LEU A 64 -30.12 -33.94 10.03
N THR A 65 -29.93 -32.87 10.78
CA THR A 65 -30.99 -31.89 11.04
C THR A 65 -30.95 -30.74 10.03
N THR A 66 -32.06 -30.03 9.89
CA THR A 66 -32.11 -28.77 9.13
C THR A 66 -31.10 -27.75 9.67
N ALA A 67 -30.93 -27.69 10.99
CA ALA A 67 -29.94 -26.84 11.66
C ALA A 67 -28.50 -27.13 11.22
N ASN A 68 -28.13 -28.41 11.03
CA ASN A 68 -26.82 -28.75 10.48
C ASN A 68 -26.63 -28.15 9.08
N VAL A 69 -27.63 -28.29 8.21
CA VAL A 69 -27.54 -27.74 6.85
C VAL A 69 -27.48 -26.21 6.85
N TYR A 70 -28.22 -25.54 7.75
CA TYR A 70 -28.16 -24.08 7.90
C TYR A 70 -26.79 -23.60 8.40
N ALA A 71 -26.20 -24.30 9.37
CA ALA A 71 -24.85 -24.02 9.86
C ALA A 71 -23.80 -24.17 8.74
N ALA A 72 -23.84 -25.28 7.98
CA ALA A 72 -22.96 -25.48 6.83
C ALA A 72 -23.16 -24.42 5.74
N TYR A 73 -24.37 -23.92 5.57
CA TYR A 73 -24.64 -22.86 4.60
C TYR A 73 -24.05 -21.52 5.05
N GLU A 74 -24.19 -21.15 6.34
CA GLU A 74 -23.55 -19.95 6.89
C GLU A 74 -22.02 -20.02 6.76
N GLU A 75 -21.43 -21.15 7.15
CA GLU A 75 -19.99 -21.38 7.05
C GLU A 75 -19.50 -21.29 5.59
N ALA A 76 -20.26 -21.85 4.63
CA ALA A 76 -19.90 -21.75 3.22
C ALA A 76 -19.90 -20.31 2.67
N VAL A 77 -20.80 -19.45 3.16
CA VAL A 77 -20.82 -18.03 2.77
C VAL A 77 -19.62 -17.29 3.39
N LEU A 78 -19.31 -17.55 4.66
CA LEU A 78 -18.15 -16.98 5.34
C LEU A 78 -16.84 -17.39 4.65
N GLU A 79 -16.70 -18.66 4.29
CA GLU A 79 -15.52 -19.17 3.58
C GLU A 79 -15.36 -18.52 2.21
N TYR A 80 -16.45 -18.38 1.45
CA TYR A 80 -16.43 -17.69 0.17
C TYR A 80 -15.99 -16.22 0.34
N SER A 81 -16.55 -15.53 1.33
CA SER A 81 -16.20 -14.16 1.67
C SER A 81 -14.72 -14.02 2.03
N TYR A 82 -14.21 -14.94 2.86
CA TYR A 82 -12.80 -14.99 3.26
C TYR A 82 -11.87 -15.12 2.05
N ILE A 83 -12.14 -16.07 1.14
CA ILE A 83 -11.30 -16.30 -0.05
C ILE A 83 -11.28 -15.07 -0.96
N ILE A 84 -12.44 -14.44 -1.20
CA ILE A 84 -12.51 -13.23 -2.03
C ILE A 84 -11.79 -12.06 -1.37
N ASN A 85 -12.01 -11.82 -0.08
CA ASN A 85 -11.33 -10.75 0.65
C ASN A 85 -9.80 -10.96 0.68
N LEU A 86 -9.33 -12.20 0.80
CA LEU A 86 -7.91 -12.53 0.74
C LEU A 86 -7.31 -12.19 -0.63
N HIS A 87 -8.00 -12.56 -1.71
CA HIS A 87 -7.60 -12.20 -3.07
C HIS A 87 -7.59 -10.68 -3.28
N GLN A 88 -8.63 -9.97 -2.86
CA GLN A 88 -8.70 -8.51 -2.97
C GLN A 88 -7.59 -7.83 -2.15
N SER A 89 -7.29 -8.36 -0.96
CA SER A 89 -6.20 -7.87 -0.12
C SER A 89 -4.88 -7.98 -0.85
N LYS A 90 -4.58 -9.15 -1.43
CA LYS A 90 -3.36 -9.37 -2.20
C LYS A 90 -3.23 -8.40 -3.39
N ASN A 91 -4.34 -8.15 -4.09
CA ASN A 91 -4.38 -7.31 -5.28
C ASN A 91 -4.29 -5.80 -5.00
N ALA A 92 -4.92 -5.33 -3.92
CA ALA A 92 -5.08 -3.90 -3.66
C ALA A 92 -4.16 -3.36 -2.56
N LEU A 93 -3.51 -4.21 -1.76
CA LEU A 93 -2.74 -3.80 -0.57
C LEU A 93 -1.73 -2.69 -0.88
N SER A 94 -0.91 -2.85 -1.93
CA SER A 94 0.13 -1.87 -2.31
C SER A 94 -0.42 -0.46 -2.54
N SER A 95 -1.62 -0.35 -3.12
CA SER A 95 -2.28 0.94 -3.36
C SER A 95 -3.01 1.49 -2.13
N MET A 96 -3.36 0.64 -1.17
CA MET A 96 -4.08 1.02 0.06
C MET A 96 -3.14 1.29 1.25
N LEU A 97 -1.84 1.03 1.12
CA LEU A 97 -0.89 1.25 2.20
C LEU A 97 -0.93 2.70 2.70
N GLY A 98 -1.15 2.84 4.01
CA GLY A 98 -1.27 4.07 4.78
C GLY A 98 -2.58 4.85 4.60
N GLU A 99 -3.61 4.24 4.00
CA GLU A 99 -4.98 4.74 4.02
C GLU A 99 -5.68 4.41 5.35
N GLN A 100 -6.91 4.91 5.56
CA GLN A 100 -7.66 4.70 6.80
C GLN A 100 -7.98 3.21 7.05
N THR A 101 -7.73 2.74 8.28
CA THR A 101 -8.03 1.37 8.74
C THR A 101 -9.50 1.21 9.16
N GLY A 102 -9.93 -0.04 9.38
CA GLY A 102 -11.25 -0.38 9.92
C GLY A 102 -11.16 -1.07 11.29
N THR A 103 -12.22 -0.94 12.09
CA THR A 103 -12.40 -1.67 13.35
C THR A 103 -13.61 -2.59 13.23
N PHE A 104 -13.52 -3.80 13.74
CA PHE A 104 -14.53 -4.85 13.54
C PHE A 104 -15.09 -5.37 14.86
N ASN A 105 -16.33 -5.84 14.83
CA ASN A 105 -16.93 -6.59 15.93
C ASN A 105 -16.53 -8.09 15.85
N TYR A 106 -17.03 -8.89 16.79
CA TYR A 106 -16.76 -10.33 16.85
C TYR A 106 -17.34 -11.14 15.67
N ASN A 107 -18.31 -10.57 14.94
CA ASN A 107 -18.88 -11.16 13.72
C ASN A 107 -18.10 -10.76 12.44
N GLY A 108 -17.05 -9.94 12.56
CA GLY A 108 -16.30 -9.41 11.42
C GLY A 108 -17.02 -8.28 10.67
N GLU A 109 -18.02 -7.65 11.29
CA GLU A 109 -18.70 -6.49 10.74
C GLU A 109 -17.99 -5.20 11.17
N ILE A 110 -17.90 -4.23 10.28
CA ILE A 110 -17.24 -2.96 10.57
C ILE A 110 -18.04 -2.12 11.57
N THR A 111 -17.37 -1.64 12.61
CA THR A 111 -17.94 -0.77 13.65
C THR A 111 -17.51 0.68 13.48
N SER A 112 -16.30 0.91 12.99
CA SER A 112 -15.78 2.23 12.62
C SER A 112 -14.79 2.14 11.46
N GLY A 113 -14.72 3.22 10.67
CA GLY A 113 -13.86 3.30 9.49
C GLY A 113 -14.65 3.30 8.18
N PRO A 114 -13.98 3.13 7.04
CA PRO A 114 -14.61 3.20 5.74
C PRO A 114 -15.47 1.95 5.47
N THR A 115 -16.74 2.15 5.11
CA THR A 115 -17.70 1.05 4.88
C THR A 115 -17.72 0.58 3.42
N ASN A 116 -18.00 -0.70 3.19
CA ASN A 116 -18.17 -1.31 1.86
C ASN A 116 -16.95 -1.14 0.95
N VAL A 117 -15.73 -1.17 1.50
CA VAL A 117 -14.50 -0.96 0.72
C VAL A 117 -14.18 -2.17 -0.15
N ASN A 118 -14.43 -3.37 0.35
CA ASN A 118 -14.33 -4.65 -0.36
C ASN A 118 -15.19 -4.74 -1.64
N LEU A 119 -16.25 -3.93 -1.76
CA LEU A 119 -17.15 -3.89 -2.92
C LEU A 119 -16.76 -2.82 -3.95
N LYS A 120 -15.83 -1.93 -3.62
CA LYS A 120 -15.45 -0.81 -4.47
C LYS A 120 -14.24 -1.19 -5.32
N PHE A 121 -14.24 -0.70 -6.56
CA PHE A 121 -13.07 -0.81 -7.41
C PHE A 121 -11.89 -0.04 -6.77
N PRO A 122 -10.75 -0.70 -6.51
CA PRO A 122 -9.60 -0.02 -5.95
C PRO A 122 -9.08 0.97 -6.99
N ARG A 123 -9.00 2.25 -6.61
CA ARG A 123 -8.26 3.22 -7.42
C ARG A 123 -6.79 2.88 -7.24
N PHE A 124 -6.17 2.32 -8.28
CA PHE A 124 -4.72 2.07 -8.27
C PHE A 124 -4.00 3.40 -8.18
N GLN A 125 -3.64 3.75 -6.96
CA GLN A 125 -2.72 4.81 -6.68
C GLN A 125 -1.36 4.18 -6.46
N ILE A 126 -0.33 4.91 -6.85
CA ILE A 126 1.05 4.51 -6.61
C ILE A 126 1.40 4.88 -5.16
N GLY A 127 0.58 4.48 -4.18
CA GLY A 127 0.64 4.96 -2.80
C GLY A 127 1.98 4.68 -2.14
N TYR A 128 2.43 3.42 -2.20
CA TYR A 128 3.75 3.03 -1.69
C TYR A 128 4.90 3.78 -2.40
N THR A 129 4.96 3.76 -3.73
CA THR A 129 6.04 4.43 -4.48
C THR A 129 6.01 5.93 -4.32
N LYS A 130 4.83 6.55 -4.18
CA LYS A 130 4.69 7.96 -3.89
C LYS A 130 5.33 8.29 -2.54
N ARG A 131 5.06 7.50 -1.49
CA ARG A 131 5.68 7.72 -0.17
C ARG A 131 7.20 7.58 -0.22
N VAL A 132 7.71 6.57 -0.92
CA VAL A 132 9.15 6.41 -1.17
C VAL A 132 9.69 7.62 -1.95
N GLY A 133 8.98 8.04 -3.00
CA GLY A 133 9.32 9.19 -3.83
C GLY A 133 9.30 10.50 -3.06
N ASP A 134 8.35 10.71 -2.16
CA ASP A 134 8.25 11.90 -1.31
C ASP A 134 9.45 12.01 -0.36
N SER A 135 9.90 10.89 0.21
CA SER A 135 11.13 10.84 1.00
C SER A 135 12.38 11.13 0.16
N MET A 136 12.46 10.59 -1.06
CA MET A 136 13.58 10.89 -1.96
C MET A 136 13.57 12.33 -2.46
N ALA A 137 12.39 12.90 -2.71
CA ALA A 137 12.19 14.29 -3.11
C ALA A 137 12.62 15.25 -2.00
N ALA A 138 12.29 14.91 -0.74
CA ALA A 138 12.77 15.62 0.43
C ALA A 138 14.31 15.59 0.55
N ILE A 139 14.95 14.43 0.37
CA ILE A 139 16.41 14.31 0.34
C ILE A 139 17.02 15.12 -0.81
N GLY A 140 16.38 15.11 -1.98
CA GLY A 140 16.78 15.91 -3.13
C GLY A 140 16.59 17.43 -2.94
N GLY A 141 15.93 17.86 -1.86
CA GLY A 141 15.66 19.26 -1.55
C GLY A 141 14.59 19.89 -2.45
N PHE A 142 13.70 19.06 -3.03
CA PHE A 142 12.60 19.49 -3.90
C PHE A 142 11.27 18.92 -3.41
N GLY A 143 10.55 19.67 -2.57
CA GLY A 143 9.25 19.22 -2.05
C GLY A 143 9.37 17.96 -1.17
N GLY A 144 8.25 17.27 -0.96
CA GLY A 144 8.17 16.08 -0.11
C GLY A 144 7.40 16.32 1.19
N THR A 145 7.40 15.33 2.06
CA THR A 145 6.65 15.34 3.33
C THR A 145 7.52 15.76 4.52
N VAL A 146 8.84 15.61 4.46
CA VAL A 146 9.73 15.96 5.58
C VAL A 146 9.76 17.48 5.78
N GLN A 147 9.41 17.94 6.98
CA GLN A 147 9.48 19.35 7.33
C GLN A 147 10.94 19.81 7.46
N GLU A 148 11.33 20.77 6.62
CA GLU A 148 12.61 21.47 6.74
C GLU A 148 12.47 22.74 7.58
N TYR A 149 13.51 23.01 8.37
CA TYR A 149 13.67 24.20 9.21
C TYR A 149 14.86 25.02 8.74
N SER A 150 14.88 26.29 9.15
CA SER A 150 16.00 27.20 8.92
C SER A 150 16.55 27.67 10.26
N ALA A 151 17.85 27.56 10.45
CA ALA A 151 18.57 28.12 11.59
C ALA A 151 19.65 29.08 11.10
N SER A 152 20.08 29.99 11.96
CA SER A 152 21.24 30.84 11.68
C SER A 152 22.14 30.97 12.90
N PHE A 153 23.38 31.34 12.65
CA PHE A 153 24.34 31.69 13.70
C PHE A 153 25.30 32.76 13.20
N ARG A 154 25.84 33.53 14.13
CA ARG A 154 26.88 34.52 13.88
C ARG A 154 28.28 33.87 13.95
N PRO A 155 29.08 33.92 12.88
CA PRO A 155 30.48 33.51 12.92
C PRO A 155 31.27 34.33 13.93
N SER A 156 32.19 33.69 14.66
CA SER A 156 33.10 34.35 15.59
C SER A 156 34.46 34.56 14.94
N GLU A 157 35.10 35.68 15.24
CA GLU A 157 36.44 35.99 14.74
C GLU A 157 37.44 34.89 15.17
N ASN A 158 38.32 34.50 14.24
CA ASN A 158 39.33 33.46 14.45
C ASN A 158 38.78 32.07 14.81
N LYS A 159 37.48 31.82 14.60
CA LYS A 159 36.87 30.49 14.76
C LYS A 159 36.48 29.91 13.42
N GLN A 160 37.09 28.80 13.06
CA GLN A 160 36.91 28.16 11.76
C GLN A 160 35.86 27.05 11.75
N ASP A 161 35.76 26.31 12.86
CA ASP A 161 34.90 25.13 13.00
C ASP A 161 33.66 25.42 13.86
N TYR A 162 32.49 25.03 13.34
CA TYR A 162 31.19 25.26 13.98
C TYR A 162 30.41 23.95 14.06
N ASN A 163 30.07 23.52 15.28
CA ASN A 163 29.20 22.37 15.50
C ASN A 163 27.73 22.80 15.35
N LEU A 164 27.14 22.49 14.20
CA LEU A 164 25.76 22.88 13.88
C LEU A 164 24.73 22.14 14.75
N GLN A 165 25.00 20.90 15.17
CA GLN A 165 24.11 20.18 16.09
C GLN A 165 23.98 20.93 17.43
N SER A 166 25.10 21.39 17.99
CA SER A 166 25.11 22.11 19.27
C SER A 166 24.42 23.47 19.14
N ILE A 167 24.69 24.21 18.06
CA ILE A 167 24.06 25.50 17.79
C ILE A 167 22.53 25.34 17.69
N ILE A 168 22.08 24.43 16.83
CA ILE A 168 20.65 24.22 16.55
C ILE A 168 19.92 23.66 17.78
N SER A 169 20.51 22.73 18.52
CA SER A 169 19.91 22.21 19.75
C SER A 169 19.77 23.29 20.82
N SER A 170 20.77 24.17 20.99
CA SER A 170 20.68 25.27 21.96
C SER A 170 19.55 26.26 21.63
N SER A 171 19.37 26.62 20.36
CA SER A 171 18.25 27.45 19.90
C SER A 171 16.91 26.73 20.02
N SER A 172 16.86 25.41 19.83
CA SER A 172 15.65 24.62 20.01
C SER A 172 15.18 24.58 21.47
N VAL A 173 16.11 24.56 22.44
CA VAL A 173 15.79 24.55 23.89
C VAL A 173 15.33 25.93 24.36
N THR A 174 16.02 26.99 23.95
CA THR A 174 15.70 28.36 24.36
C THR A 174 14.50 28.92 23.61
N GLY A 175 14.22 28.41 22.40
CA GLY A 175 13.19 28.92 21.51
C GLY A 175 13.59 30.18 20.76
N GLU A 176 14.84 30.63 20.91
CA GLU A 176 15.39 31.83 20.28
C GLU A 176 16.72 31.52 19.58
N ASP A 177 17.01 32.23 18.50
CA ASP A 177 18.35 32.23 17.90
C ASP A 177 19.32 33.08 18.74
N ASP A 178 20.61 33.07 18.39
CA ASP A 178 21.64 33.90 19.02
C ASP A 178 21.41 35.43 18.84
N GLY A 179 20.38 35.84 18.10
CA GLY A 179 19.92 37.22 17.96
C GLY A 179 18.64 37.54 18.74
N GLY A 180 18.09 36.59 19.50
CA GLY A 180 16.84 36.75 20.25
C GLY A 180 15.57 36.61 19.40
N ASN A 181 15.66 36.09 18.17
CA ASN A 181 14.49 35.87 17.32
C ASN A 181 13.90 34.49 17.58
N ALA A 182 12.56 34.40 17.66
CA ALA A 182 11.88 33.13 17.86
C ALA A 182 12.15 32.13 16.73
N VAL A 183 12.46 30.88 17.08
CA VAL A 183 12.68 29.80 16.11
C VAL A 183 11.46 28.89 15.96
N SER A 184 11.23 28.35 14.77
CA SER A 184 10.08 27.47 14.47
C SER A 184 10.28 26.00 14.86
N PHE A 185 11.46 25.66 15.34
CA PHE A 185 11.88 24.29 15.72
C PHE A 185 12.09 24.12 17.23
N THR A 186 11.49 24.98 18.05
CA THR A 186 11.52 24.90 19.52
C THR A 186 11.01 23.54 20.01
N GLY A 187 11.80 22.86 20.84
CA GLY A 187 11.49 21.53 21.38
C GLY A 187 11.47 20.38 20.36
N LYS A 188 11.94 20.61 19.12
CA LYS A 188 11.90 19.57 18.06
C LYS A 188 13.22 18.85 17.83
N VAL A 189 14.34 19.39 18.31
CA VAL A 189 15.69 18.89 18.01
C VAL A 189 16.18 17.90 19.08
N GLU A 190 15.87 18.14 20.36
CA GLU A 190 16.20 17.29 21.52
C GLU A 190 17.49 16.44 21.32
N ASP A 191 17.39 15.11 21.43
CA ASP A 191 18.49 14.15 21.21
C ASP A 191 18.55 13.62 19.77
N LYS A 192 17.81 14.23 18.84
CA LYS A 192 17.70 13.76 17.46
C LYS A 192 18.83 14.33 16.59
N ARG A 193 19.29 13.53 15.64
CA ARG A 193 20.31 13.96 14.68
C ARG A 193 19.71 15.00 13.72
N VAL A 194 20.39 16.13 13.62
CA VAL A 194 20.10 17.15 12.60
C VAL A 194 20.81 16.79 11.31
N ILE A 195 20.12 16.89 10.17
CA ILE A 195 20.70 16.69 8.84
C ILE A 195 20.62 17.99 8.07
N ILE A 196 21.80 18.53 7.72
CA ILE A 196 21.92 19.79 6.99
C ILE A 196 21.73 19.52 5.49
N THR A 197 20.76 20.20 4.87
CA THR A 197 20.48 20.07 3.44
C THR A 197 21.13 21.17 2.61
N LYS A 198 21.13 22.41 3.11
CA LYS A 198 21.73 23.56 2.42
C LYS A 198 22.36 24.53 3.40
N VAL A 199 23.49 25.12 3.01
CA VAL A 199 24.13 26.23 3.73
C VAL A 199 24.07 27.46 2.85
N PHE A 200 23.43 28.50 3.34
CA PHE A 200 23.39 29.80 2.70
C PHE A 200 24.40 30.69 3.39
N TYR A 201 25.43 31.01 2.63
CA TYR A 201 26.40 32.02 2.96
C TYR A 201 26.49 32.94 1.75
N GLN A 202 26.58 34.23 1.99
CA GLN A 202 26.93 35.18 0.94
C GLN A 202 28.39 35.56 1.17
N SER A 203 29.20 35.54 0.11
CA SER A 203 30.58 35.97 0.27
C SER A 203 30.59 37.48 0.58
N PRO A 204 31.37 37.92 1.57
CA PRO A 204 31.45 39.32 2.02
C PRO A 204 31.95 40.25 0.90
N ARG A 205 32.60 39.64 -0.10
CA ARG A 205 33.16 40.28 -1.30
C ARG A 205 32.41 39.94 -2.57
N ALA A 206 31.13 39.54 -2.52
CA ALA A 206 30.25 39.46 -3.68
C ALA A 206 29.90 40.87 -4.21
N MET A 207 30.91 41.71 -4.44
CA MET A 207 30.73 43.03 -4.98
C MET A 207 30.94 42.94 -6.48
N TRP A 208 29.84 43.01 -7.23
CA TRP A 208 29.84 43.46 -8.62
C TRP A 208 30.28 44.93 -8.65
N ARG A 209 31.59 45.20 -8.51
CA ARG A 209 32.15 46.46 -9.00
C ARG A 209 32.52 46.26 -10.46
N PHE A 210 31.52 46.40 -11.32
CA PHE A 210 31.73 46.89 -12.68
C PHE A 210 32.35 48.29 -12.56
N TYR A 211 33.68 48.36 -12.46
CA TYR A 211 34.36 49.43 -13.18
C TYR A 211 34.47 48.93 -14.61
N GLY A 212 33.93 49.73 -15.53
CA GLY A 212 33.75 49.39 -16.93
C GLY A 212 34.86 48.50 -17.46
N TYR A 213 34.44 47.37 -18.02
CA TYR A 213 35.21 46.66 -19.02
C TYR A 213 35.79 47.69 -19.99
N TYR A 214 37.10 47.85 -19.89
CA TYR A 214 37.91 48.59 -20.83
C TYR A 214 37.79 47.88 -22.18
N GLY A 215 37.00 48.47 -23.08
CA GLY A 215 37.07 48.24 -24.52
C GLY A 215 36.18 47.11 -25.06
N GLY A 216 34.90 47.42 -25.33
CA GLY A 216 34.09 46.76 -26.37
C GLY A 216 34.62 46.98 -27.80
N VAL A 217 35.95 46.98 -27.96
CA VAL A 217 36.71 47.27 -29.17
C VAL A 217 37.88 46.28 -29.21
N GLY A 218 37.57 44.99 -29.30
CA GLY A 218 38.59 43.93 -29.27
C GLY A 218 38.09 42.50 -29.39
N VAL A 219 36.79 42.29 -29.58
CA VAL A 219 36.29 40.98 -30.02
C VAL A 219 36.72 40.81 -31.48
N VAL A 220 37.40 39.70 -31.76
CA VAL A 220 37.75 39.28 -33.12
C VAL A 220 36.47 39.33 -33.97
N GLY A 221 36.39 40.28 -34.89
CA GLY A 221 35.24 40.46 -35.79
C GLY A 221 34.61 41.87 -35.85
N ASN A 222 34.86 42.77 -34.90
CA ASN A 222 34.10 44.04 -34.86
C ASN A 222 34.67 45.21 -35.70
N TYR A 223 35.29 44.95 -36.85
CA TYR A 223 35.73 46.01 -37.79
C TYR A 223 35.59 45.67 -39.28
N SER A 224 34.81 44.65 -39.67
CA SER A 224 34.51 44.39 -41.08
C SER A 224 33.05 44.00 -41.31
N THR A 225 32.32 44.86 -42.02
CA THR A 225 31.04 44.65 -42.75
C THR A 225 30.13 43.50 -42.31
N TYR A 226 29.05 43.83 -41.59
CA TYR A 226 27.88 42.98 -41.49
C TYR A 226 27.09 43.00 -42.80
N GLY A 227 27.18 41.92 -43.57
CA GLY A 227 26.34 41.65 -44.74
C GLY A 227 25.43 40.44 -44.48
N GLN A 228 24.18 40.56 -44.94
CA GLN A 228 22.99 39.67 -44.96
C GLN A 228 23.10 38.11 -44.95
N PHE A 229 24.12 37.47 -44.38
CA PHE A 229 24.17 36.02 -44.19
C PHE A 229 24.46 35.66 -42.72
N ALA A 230 23.73 34.66 -42.22
CA ALA A 230 23.84 34.15 -40.85
C ALA A 230 25.20 33.47 -40.60
N ASP A 231 25.61 33.45 -39.32
CA ASP A 231 26.91 33.02 -38.81
C ASP A 231 27.50 31.80 -39.53
N ASP A 232 28.57 32.04 -40.28
CA ASP A 232 29.45 30.98 -40.78
C ASP A 232 30.21 30.40 -39.57
N SER A 233 30.12 29.08 -39.37
CA SER A 233 30.80 28.41 -38.27
C SER A 233 32.32 28.49 -38.45
N THR A 234 32.95 29.44 -37.77
CA THR A 234 34.39 29.62 -37.79
C THR A 234 35.03 28.66 -36.78
N PHE A 235 35.83 27.71 -37.27
CA PHE A 235 36.63 26.83 -36.43
C PHE A 235 37.95 27.52 -36.11
N GLU A 236 38.07 28.05 -34.90
CA GLU A 236 39.29 28.70 -34.42
C GLU A 236 40.23 27.66 -33.80
N ILE A 237 41.43 27.49 -34.37
CA ILE A 237 42.48 26.66 -33.75
C ILE A 237 43.11 27.49 -32.64
N ILE A 238 42.65 27.27 -31.41
CA ILE A 238 43.19 27.92 -30.23
C ILE A 238 44.51 27.22 -29.84
N PRO A 239 45.66 27.93 -29.85
CA PRO A 239 46.91 27.36 -29.39
C PRO A 239 46.83 26.94 -27.91
N THR A 240 47.51 25.87 -27.52
CA THR A 240 47.49 25.34 -26.14
C THR A 240 47.89 26.36 -25.09
N TRP A 241 48.80 27.30 -25.42
CA TRP A 241 49.22 28.37 -24.53
C TRP A 241 48.08 29.36 -24.21
N GLN A 242 47.17 29.61 -25.16
CA GLN A 242 46.04 30.53 -24.96
C GLN A 242 45.00 29.91 -24.03
N ASN A 243 44.65 28.63 -24.24
CA ASN A 243 43.78 27.89 -23.31
C ASN A 243 44.39 27.80 -21.90
N LYS A 244 45.71 27.62 -21.81
CA LYS A 244 46.41 27.60 -20.52
C LYS A 244 46.37 28.97 -19.82
N LEU A 245 46.58 30.07 -20.56
CA LEU A 245 46.49 31.41 -19.99
C LEU A 245 45.06 31.76 -19.57
N GLN A 246 44.05 31.38 -20.37
CA GLN A 246 42.65 31.54 -19.98
C GLN A 246 42.31 30.77 -18.70
N ALA A 247 42.79 29.53 -18.57
CA ALA A 247 42.60 28.74 -17.35
C ALA A 247 43.28 29.40 -16.13
N ILE A 248 44.51 29.91 -16.27
CA ILE A 248 45.22 30.63 -15.20
C ILE A 248 44.48 31.91 -14.81
N MET A 249 44.00 32.69 -15.77
CA MET A 249 43.24 33.91 -15.50
C MET A 249 41.88 33.60 -14.86
N TYR A 250 41.26 32.48 -15.21
CA TYR A 250 40.02 32.01 -14.59
C TYR A 250 40.26 31.57 -13.14
N GLU A 251 41.34 30.83 -12.87
CA GLU A 251 41.76 30.46 -11.51
C GLU A 251 42.09 31.70 -10.67
N ASP A 252 42.90 32.61 -11.19
CA ASP A 252 43.23 33.87 -10.52
C ASP A 252 41.99 34.73 -10.27
N SER A 253 41.05 34.75 -11.22
CA SER A 253 39.74 35.37 -11.03
C SER A 253 38.94 34.71 -9.91
N ILE A 254 39.02 33.40 -9.69
CA ILE A 254 38.35 32.74 -8.56
C ILE A 254 39.02 33.15 -7.23
N TYR A 255 40.35 33.17 -7.20
CA TYR A 255 41.13 33.57 -6.03
C TYR A 255 40.90 35.03 -5.65
N THR A 256 40.89 35.95 -6.62
CA THR A 256 40.82 37.39 -6.36
C THR A 256 39.38 37.91 -6.29
N ARG A 257 38.49 37.45 -7.18
CA ARG A 257 37.11 37.97 -7.30
C ARG A 257 36.11 37.27 -6.39
N THR A 258 36.23 35.95 -6.22
CA THR A 258 35.37 35.19 -5.29
C THR A 258 36.03 34.94 -3.94
N SER A 259 37.27 35.43 -3.76
CA SER A 259 38.04 35.40 -2.50
C SER A 259 38.21 34.01 -1.89
N HIS A 260 38.06 32.96 -2.72
CA HIS A 260 38.15 31.55 -2.34
C HIS A 260 37.32 31.17 -1.10
N TYR A 261 36.20 31.87 -0.85
CA TYR A 261 35.32 31.46 0.24
C TYR A 261 34.73 30.10 -0.11
N SER A 262 34.97 29.14 0.76
CA SER A 262 34.45 27.78 0.65
C SER A 262 34.07 27.27 2.02
N TYR A 263 33.25 26.23 2.05
CA TYR A 263 32.91 25.57 3.29
C TYR A 263 32.94 24.07 3.09
N GLU A 264 33.21 23.38 4.19
CA GLU A 264 33.18 21.93 4.26
C GLU A 264 32.24 21.51 5.39
N ILE A 265 31.45 20.48 5.17
CA ILE A 265 30.57 19.91 6.20
C ILE A 265 30.97 18.45 6.37
N ILE A 266 31.47 18.11 7.55
CA ILE A 266 31.75 16.73 7.95
C ILE A 266 31.03 16.49 9.27
N ASN A 267 30.09 15.53 9.28
CA ASN A 267 29.39 15.09 10.48
C ASN A 267 28.82 16.26 11.32
N ASN A 268 28.07 17.15 10.67
CA ASN A 268 27.45 18.36 11.26
C ASN A 268 28.42 19.44 11.76
N ASN A 269 29.73 19.26 11.58
CA ASN A 269 30.70 20.32 11.76
C ASN A 269 30.88 21.06 10.44
N LEU A 270 30.52 22.33 10.44
CA LEU A 270 30.74 23.26 9.34
C LEU A 270 32.09 23.95 9.56
N ARG A 271 32.99 23.79 8.59
CA ARG A 271 34.27 24.47 8.54
C ARG A 271 34.24 25.53 7.45
N LEU A 272 34.62 26.76 7.79
CA LEU A 272 34.62 27.89 6.86
C LEU A 272 36.04 28.20 6.41
N TYR A 273 36.21 28.52 5.13
CA TYR A 273 37.48 28.95 4.57
C TYR A 273 37.28 30.27 3.81
N PRO A 274 38.18 31.25 3.96
CA PRO A 274 39.17 31.41 5.04
C PRO A 274 38.52 31.53 6.43
N ASN A 275 39.33 31.54 7.51
CA ASN A 275 38.81 31.76 8.86
C ASN A 275 38.11 33.13 8.97
N PRO A 276 36.92 33.21 9.58
CA PRO A 276 36.24 34.48 9.78
C PRO A 276 37.11 35.52 10.47
N SER A 277 37.26 36.69 9.83
CA SER A 277 37.95 37.86 10.39
C SER A 277 36.97 39.02 10.61
N TYR A 278 37.37 40.00 11.42
CA TYR A 278 36.61 41.23 11.67
C TYR A 278 36.14 41.94 10.38
N TRP A 279 36.90 41.85 9.30
CA TRP A 279 36.60 42.52 8.03
C TRP A 279 35.78 41.68 7.04
N ASP A 280 35.58 40.40 7.36
CA ASP A 280 35.00 39.42 6.45
C ASP A 280 33.52 39.13 6.73
N PHE A 281 32.81 39.75 7.68
CA PHE A 281 31.37 39.44 7.85
C PHE A 281 30.50 40.67 8.15
N GLY A 282 31.02 41.89 7.93
CA GLY A 282 30.43 43.15 8.39
C GLY A 282 28.97 43.41 8.00
N GLU A 283 28.58 43.23 6.73
CA GLU A 283 27.18 43.43 6.27
C GLU A 283 26.34 42.14 6.31
N LEU A 284 26.97 40.99 6.53
CA LEU A 284 26.39 39.65 6.50
C LEU A 284 26.77 38.92 7.78
N ASP A 285 26.16 39.36 8.88
CA ASP A 285 26.50 38.89 10.22
C ASP A 285 26.18 37.42 10.47
N ARG A 286 25.49 36.73 9.56
CA ARG A 286 24.87 35.42 9.82
C ARG A 286 25.03 34.44 8.66
N ILE A 287 25.33 33.21 9.02
CA ILE A 287 25.24 32.06 8.13
C ILE A 287 23.91 31.36 8.41
N TRP A 288 23.17 31.06 7.35
CA TRP A 288 21.90 30.37 7.44
C TRP A 288 22.06 28.92 6.99
N VAL A 289 21.41 28.00 7.68
CA VAL A 289 21.42 26.58 7.34
C VAL A 289 19.99 26.07 7.27
N ARG A 290 19.68 25.33 6.22
CA ARG A 290 18.46 24.52 6.13
C ARG A 290 18.77 23.12 6.60
N PHE A 291 17.88 22.59 7.41
CA PHE A 291 18.03 21.27 7.98
C PHE A 291 16.68 20.61 8.19
N TYR A 292 16.68 19.29 8.33
CA TYR A 292 15.55 18.57 8.91
C TYR A 292 16.04 17.74 10.09
N VAL A 293 15.11 17.38 10.95
CA VAL A 293 15.37 16.48 12.08
C VAL A 293 14.92 15.09 11.67
N GLU A 294 15.75 14.09 11.92
CA GLU A 294 15.37 12.70 11.69
C GLU A 294 14.23 12.34 12.63
N ASN A 295 13.03 12.17 12.07
CA ASN A 295 11.87 11.70 12.80
C ASN A 295 11.88 10.17 12.88
N ASN A 296 11.28 9.64 13.94
CA ASN A 296 11.06 8.21 14.03
C ASN A 296 10.11 7.78 12.91
N SER A 297 10.35 6.62 12.30
CA SER A 297 9.51 6.11 11.20
C SER A 297 8.07 5.81 11.60
N TRP A 298 7.79 5.79 12.91
CA TRP A 298 6.48 5.50 13.51
C TRP A 298 5.72 6.75 13.95
N ASP A 299 6.35 7.92 13.93
CA ASP A 299 5.71 9.16 14.35
C ASP A 299 4.93 9.78 13.18
N GLU A 300 3.69 10.20 13.44
CA GLU A 300 2.90 10.96 12.46
C GLU A 300 3.15 12.47 12.67
N ASP A 301 3.22 13.21 11.57
CA ASP A 301 3.37 14.66 11.63
C ASP A 301 2.06 15.29 12.16
N PRO A 302 2.11 16.20 13.13
CA PRO A 302 0.91 16.84 13.67
C PRO A 302 0.19 17.74 12.65
N ASN A 303 0.87 18.20 11.60
CA ASN A 303 0.32 19.16 10.64
C ASN A 303 -0.35 18.49 9.44
N TYR A 304 0.02 17.24 9.14
CA TYR A 304 -0.55 16.51 8.01
C TYR A 304 -0.52 15.01 8.28
N ARG A 305 -1.51 14.29 7.73
CA ARG A 305 -1.55 12.84 7.83
C ARG A 305 -0.57 12.23 6.84
N SER A 306 0.54 11.73 7.35
CA SER A 306 1.51 10.98 6.55
C SER A 306 1.00 9.58 6.24
N GLY A 307 0.01 9.06 6.97
CA GLY A 307 -0.54 7.72 6.78
C GLY A 307 0.27 6.61 7.46
N VAL A 308 1.19 6.96 8.36
CA VAL A 308 1.96 6.00 9.17
C VAL A 308 1.05 5.15 10.06
N ASN A 309 -0.04 5.75 10.57
CA ASN A 309 -1.08 5.08 11.35
C ASN A 309 -2.15 4.37 10.49
N GLY A 310 -1.97 4.37 9.16
CA GLY A 310 -2.91 3.77 8.23
C GLY A 310 -2.68 2.27 8.02
N ILE A 311 -3.27 1.73 6.96
CA ILE A 311 -3.18 0.31 6.59
C ILE A 311 -1.70 -0.06 6.39
N ASN A 312 -1.23 -1.02 7.17
CA ASN A 312 0.16 -1.49 7.09
C ASN A 312 0.26 -2.93 6.55
N ASN A 313 -0.81 -3.71 6.69
CA ASN A 313 -0.87 -5.12 6.34
C ASN A 313 -2.32 -5.58 6.20
N ALA A 314 -2.53 -6.81 5.71
CA ALA A 314 -3.84 -7.38 5.40
C ALA A 314 -4.81 -7.40 6.58
N ASN A 315 -4.33 -7.55 7.82
CA ASN A 315 -5.16 -7.55 9.02
C ASN A 315 -5.77 -6.18 9.36
N THR A 316 -5.21 -5.09 8.83
CA THR A 316 -5.69 -3.72 9.07
C THR A 316 -6.58 -3.19 7.95
N LEU A 317 -6.78 -4.00 6.88
CA LEU A 317 -7.65 -3.65 5.78
C LEU A 317 -9.12 -3.56 6.24
N PRO A 318 -9.87 -2.52 5.83
CA PRO A 318 -11.28 -2.35 6.18
C PRO A 318 -12.19 -3.25 5.31
N PHE A 319 -11.88 -4.54 5.21
CA PHE A 319 -12.69 -5.53 4.49
C PHE A 319 -13.52 -6.33 5.48
N ASP A 320 -14.83 -6.04 5.48
CA ASP A 320 -15.82 -6.84 6.19
C ASP A 320 -16.26 -8.05 5.37
N ASN A 321 -17.10 -8.90 5.98
CA ASN A 321 -17.72 -10.01 5.28
C ASN A 321 -18.59 -9.50 4.12
N LEU A 322 -18.45 -10.12 2.94
CA LEU A 322 -19.22 -9.75 1.76
C LEU A 322 -20.73 -9.88 2.02
N PRO A 323 -21.52 -8.82 1.79
CA PRO A 323 -22.97 -8.91 1.91
C PRO A 323 -23.55 -9.96 0.95
N PHE A 324 -24.36 -10.88 1.46
CA PHE A 324 -24.93 -11.98 0.66
C PHE A 324 -25.69 -11.51 -0.60
N ALA A 325 -26.30 -10.33 -0.52
CA ALA A 325 -27.02 -9.71 -1.64
C ALA A 325 -26.09 -9.45 -2.86
N ASN A 326 -24.83 -9.14 -2.61
CA ASN A 326 -23.86 -8.75 -3.64
C ASN A 326 -23.09 -9.93 -4.22
N ILE A 327 -23.31 -11.15 -3.71
CA ILE A 327 -22.72 -12.36 -4.26
C ILE A 327 -23.45 -12.75 -5.55
N ASN A 328 -22.69 -12.85 -6.65
CA ASN A 328 -23.22 -13.20 -7.96
C ASN A 328 -23.64 -14.69 -8.05
N ALA A 329 -24.20 -15.08 -9.20
CA ALA A 329 -24.67 -16.45 -9.42
C ALA A 329 -23.55 -17.51 -9.33
N ILE A 330 -22.33 -17.18 -9.77
CA ILE A 330 -21.16 -18.07 -9.74
C ILE A 330 -20.77 -18.35 -8.29
N GLY A 331 -20.64 -17.30 -7.47
CA GLY A 331 -20.35 -17.42 -6.04
C GLY A 331 -21.45 -18.18 -5.30
N LYS A 332 -22.73 -17.87 -5.56
CA LYS A 332 -23.85 -18.60 -4.98
C LYS A 332 -23.85 -20.09 -5.35
N GLN A 333 -23.43 -20.44 -6.57
CA GLN A 333 -23.29 -21.84 -6.98
C GLN A 333 -22.14 -22.55 -6.27
N TRP A 334 -21.00 -21.86 -6.09
CA TRP A 334 -19.89 -22.38 -5.30
C TRP A 334 -20.30 -22.63 -3.84
N ILE A 335 -20.98 -21.66 -3.21
CA ILE A 335 -21.49 -21.77 -1.83
C ILE A 335 -22.40 -22.98 -1.66
N ARG A 336 -23.33 -23.24 -2.60
CA ARG A 336 -24.21 -24.43 -2.53
C ARG A 336 -23.45 -25.75 -2.58
N LYS A 337 -22.43 -25.83 -3.44
CA LYS A 337 -21.58 -27.03 -3.57
C LYS A 337 -20.73 -27.23 -2.31
N TYR A 338 -20.16 -26.14 -1.78
CA TYR A 338 -19.34 -26.18 -0.58
C TYR A 338 -20.17 -26.52 0.66
N ALA A 339 -21.36 -25.93 0.82
CA ALA A 339 -22.31 -26.28 1.88
C ALA A 339 -22.76 -27.76 1.83
N LEU A 340 -22.90 -28.33 0.62
CA LEU A 340 -23.15 -29.77 0.45
C LEU A 340 -21.96 -30.61 0.95
N ALA A 341 -20.73 -30.21 0.62
CA ALA A 341 -19.52 -30.91 1.07
C ALA A 341 -19.35 -30.83 2.60
N LEU A 342 -19.65 -29.69 3.23
CA LEU A 342 -19.71 -29.56 4.69
C LEU A 342 -20.83 -30.42 5.32
N SER A 343 -22.01 -30.46 4.67
CA SER A 343 -23.12 -31.32 5.12
C SER A 343 -22.73 -32.80 5.05
N LYS A 344 -21.99 -33.22 4.01
CA LYS A 344 -21.41 -34.56 3.92
C LYS A 344 -20.45 -34.80 5.08
N GLU A 345 -19.53 -33.88 5.35
CA GLU A 345 -18.60 -34.06 6.47
C GLU A 345 -19.33 -34.30 7.80
N MET A 346 -20.33 -33.46 8.12
CA MET A 346 -21.14 -33.64 9.32
C MET A 346 -21.87 -34.99 9.34
N LEU A 347 -22.46 -35.40 8.22
CA LEU A 347 -23.11 -36.71 8.10
C LEU A 347 -22.10 -37.85 8.35
N GLY A 348 -20.90 -37.75 7.79
CA GLY A 348 -19.82 -38.73 7.98
C GLY A 348 -19.39 -38.83 9.44
N GLN A 349 -19.27 -37.69 10.13
CA GLN A 349 -18.98 -37.66 11.57
C GLN A 349 -20.11 -38.25 12.41
N ILE A 350 -21.37 -38.01 12.05
CA ILE A 350 -22.54 -38.59 12.74
C ILE A 350 -22.57 -40.10 12.53
N ARG A 351 -22.41 -40.58 11.29
CA ARG A 351 -22.37 -42.02 10.96
C ARG A 351 -21.19 -42.74 11.60
N GLY A 352 -20.05 -42.05 11.77
CA GLY A 352 -18.89 -42.59 12.48
C GLY A 352 -19.17 -42.91 13.96
N LYS A 353 -20.18 -42.28 14.57
CA LYS A 353 -20.63 -42.59 15.94
C LYS A 353 -21.53 -43.84 16.02
N PHE A 354 -22.09 -44.29 14.90
CA PHE A 354 -23.03 -45.41 14.81
C PHE A 354 -22.59 -46.43 13.74
N THR A 355 -21.40 -47.02 13.90
CA THR A 355 -20.75 -47.87 12.87
C THR A 355 -21.62 -49.02 12.36
N THR A 356 -22.45 -49.62 13.22
CA THR A 356 -23.44 -50.63 12.84
C THR A 356 -24.83 -50.20 13.31
N LEU A 357 -25.78 -50.15 12.37
CA LEU A 357 -27.19 -49.96 12.70
C LEU A 357 -27.86 -51.34 12.82
N PRO A 358 -28.33 -51.76 14.01
CA PRO A 358 -29.00 -53.04 14.16
C PRO A 358 -30.39 -52.97 13.53
N ILE A 359 -30.63 -53.78 12.49
CA ILE A 359 -31.97 -54.05 11.95
C ILE A 359 -32.39 -55.46 12.35
N PRO A 360 -33.70 -55.78 12.37
CA PRO A 360 -34.16 -57.13 12.73
C PRO A 360 -33.57 -58.20 11.79
N GLY A 361 -32.61 -58.99 12.29
CA GLY A 361 -32.01 -60.11 11.57
C GLY A 361 -30.75 -59.81 10.74
N GLU A 362 -30.31 -58.55 10.63
CA GLU A 362 -29.12 -58.15 9.87
C GLU A 362 -28.48 -56.88 10.49
N SER A 363 -27.30 -56.47 10.03
CA SER A 363 -26.69 -55.19 10.41
C SER A 363 -26.27 -54.41 9.17
N VAL A 364 -26.69 -53.15 9.07
CA VAL A 364 -26.21 -52.24 8.01
C VAL A 364 -24.92 -51.57 8.49
N THR A 365 -23.85 -51.70 7.70
CA THR A 365 -22.60 -50.98 7.93
C THR A 365 -22.69 -49.59 7.27
N LEU A 366 -22.44 -48.53 8.04
CA LEU A 366 -22.49 -47.17 7.52
C LEU A 366 -21.16 -46.76 6.85
N ASN A 367 -21.24 -46.10 5.70
CA ASN A 367 -20.10 -45.70 4.86
C ASN A 367 -19.38 -44.43 5.35
N HIS A 368 -19.08 -44.33 6.65
CA HIS A 368 -18.57 -43.10 7.26
C HIS A 368 -17.18 -42.68 6.74
N SER A 369 -16.26 -43.63 6.52
CA SER A 369 -14.87 -43.35 6.10
C SER A 369 -14.80 -42.79 4.68
N GLU A 370 -15.54 -43.40 3.75
CA GLU A 370 -15.65 -42.95 2.36
C GLU A 370 -16.29 -41.57 2.26
N LEU A 371 -17.34 -41.33 3.04
CA LEU A 371 -18.08 -40.07 3.01
C LEU A 371 -17.25 -38.91 3.56
N LEU A 372 -16.44 -39.15 4.59
CA LEU A 372 -15.45 -38.17 5.09
C LEU A 372 -14.33 -37.91 4.09
N ALA A 373 -13.85 -38.94 3.38
CA ALA A 373 -12.82 -38.78 2.35
C ALA A 373 -13.34 -37.92 1.19
N GLN A 374 -14.52 -38.24 0.67
CA GLN A 374 -15.18 -37.47 -0.40
C GLN A 374 -15.45 -36.02 0.02
N ALA A 375 -15.92 -35.80 1.27
CA ALA A 375 -16.17 -34.45 1.76
C ALA A 375 -14.89 -33.59 1.76
N LYS A 376 -13.78 -34.13 2.28
CA LYS A 376 -12.49 -33.43 2.32
C LYS A 376 -11.92 -33.15 0.92
N GLU A 377 -12.04 -34.12 0.01
CA GLU A 377 -11.62 -33.96 -1.38
C GLU A 377 -12.43 -32.87 -2.09
N GLU A 378 -13.77 -32.89 -1.98
CA GLU A 378 -14.65 -31.89 -2.58
C GLU A 378 -14.38 -30.48 -2.00
N GLN A 379 -14.23 -30.36 -0.68
CA GLN A 379 -13.90 -29.08 -0.04
C GLN A 379 -12.57 -28.52 -0.54
N THR A 380 -11.53 -29.36 -0.60
CA THR A 380 -10.19 -28.96 -1.06
C THR A 380 -10.23 -28.57 -2.54
N SER A 381 -10.85 -29.40 -3.38
CA SER A 381 -10.99 -29.12 -4.82
C SER A 381 -11.74 -27.82 -5.10
N LEU A 382 -12.79 -27.51 -4.32
CA LEU A 382 -13.56 -26.27 -4.48
C LEU A 382 -12.75 -25.04 -4.05
N ARG A 383 -11.99 -25.12 -2.95
CA ARG A 383 -11.09 -24.05 -2.49
C ARG A 383 -9.96 -23.80 -3.48
N ASP A 384 -9.32 -24.86 -3.96
CA ASP A 384 -8.20 -24.78 -4.90
C ASP A 384 -8.63 -24.18 -6.22
N LYS A 385 -9.73 -24.68 -6.82
CA LYS A 385 -10.27 -24.13 -8.08
C LYS A 385 -10.66 -22.67 -7.96
N LEU A 386 -11.28 -22.26 -6.85
CA LEU A 386 -11.63 -20.86 -6.65
C LEU A 386 -10.37 -20.00 -6.51
N THR A 387 -9.38 -20.45 -5.76
CA THR A 387 -8.11 -19.75 -5.58
C THR A 387 -7.32 -19.64 -6.89
N GLU A 388 -7.32 -20.68 -7.70
CA GLU A 388 -6.68 -20.72 -9.02
C GLU A 388 -7.33 -19.72 -9.99
N ILE A 389 -8.66 -19.77 -10.13
CA ILE A 389 -9.41 -18.82 -10.96
C ILE A 389 -9.16 -17.38 -10.49
N LEU A 390 -9.10 -17.14 -9.17
CA LEU A 390 -8.79 -15.82 -8.63
C LEU A 390 -7.36 -15.38 -8.95
N LYS A 391 -6.37 -16.27 -8.89
CA LYS A 391 -4.99 -15.94 -9.28
C LYS A 391 -4.88 -15.48 -10.74
N GLU A 392 -5.64 -16.08 -11.64
CA GLU A 392 -5.71 -15.66 -13.05
C GLU A 392 -6.39 -14.28 -13.22
N MET A 393 -7.24 -13.90 -12.27
CA MET A 393 -7.92 -12.60 -12.22
C MET A 393 -7.17 -11.55 -11.40
N GLU A 394 -5.91 -11.80 -11.01
CA GLU A 394 -5.07 -10.78 -10.39
C GLU A 394 -4.83 -9.63 -11.38
N TYR A 395 -4.91 -8.38 -10.91
CA TYR A 395 -4.83 -7.22 -11.80
C TYR A 395 -3.54 -7.15 -12.62
N SER A 396 -2.43 -7.64 -12.06
CA SER A 396 -1.15 -7.71 -12.77
C SER A 396 -1.17 -8.71 -13.93
N VAL A 397 -1.97 -9.78 -13.81
CA VAL A 397 -2.17 -10.79 -14.85
C VAL A 397 -3.13 -10.25 -15.90
N LEU A 398 -4.26 -9.68 -15.47
CA LEU A 398 -5.23 -9.04 -16.38
C LEU A 398 -4.58 -7.95 -17.24
N ALA A 399 -3.75 -7.09 -16.66
CA ALA A 399 -3.03 -6.06 -17.41
C ALA A 399 -2.07 -6.64 -18.47
N LYS A 400 -1.41 -7.76 -18.17
CA LYS A 400 -0.56 -8.47 -19.15
C LYS A 400 -1.38 -9.10 -20.25
N THR A 401 -2.50 -9.74 -19.91
CA THR A 401 -3.42 -10.32 -20.89
C THR A 401 -4.00 -9.23 -21.81
N ASP A 402 -4.40 -8.07 -21.28
CA ASP A 402 -4.88 -6.94 -22.09
C ASP A 402 -3.79 -6.38 -23.01
N GLN A 403 -2.53 -6.34 -22.54
CA GLN A 403 -1.38 -5.99 -23.38
C GLN A 403 -1.20 -6.99 -24.53
N GLU A 404 -1.25 -8.30 -24.25
CA GLU A 404 -1.15 -9.35 -25.27
C GLU A 404 -2.28 -9.27 -26.30
N ILE A 405 -3.52 -9.01 -25.87
CA ILE A 405 -4.67 -8.79 -26.76
C ILE A 405 -4.44 -7.57 -27.65
N THR A 406 -3.90 -6.48 -27.08
CA THR A 406 -3.58 -5.25 -27.82
C THR A 406 -2.51 -5.50 -28.88
N ASP A 407 -1.45 -6.22 -28.53
CA ASP A 407 -0.35 -6.56 -29.44
C ASP A 407 -0.83 -7.51 -30.56
N ALA A 408 -1.66 -8.50 -30.22
CA ALA A 408 -2.28 -9.39 -31.21
C ALA A 408 -3.23 -8.63 -32.16
N SER A 409 -3.99 -7.67 -31.62
CA SER A 409 -4.87 -6.81 -32.41
C SER A 409 -4.06 -5.92 -33.36
N ALA A 410 -3.00 -5.29 -32.87
CA ALA A 410 -2.10 -4.48 -33.69
C ALA A 410 -1.45 -5.30 -34.83
N ASN A 411 -1.03 -6.53 -34.54
CA ASN A 411 -0.51 -7.44 -35.57
C ASN A 411 -1.57 -7.83 -36.60
N THR A 412 -2.83 -8.00 -36.19
CA THR A 412 -3.95 -8.22 -37.13
C THR A 412 -4.17 -6.99 -38.01
N PHE A 413 -4.13 -5.79 -37.43
CA PHE A 413 -4.27 -4.53 -38.18
C PHE A 413 -3.12 -4.27 -39.15
N LYS A 414 -1.92 -4.80 -38.94
CA LYS A 414 -0.83 -4.74 -39.95
C LYS A 414 -1.18 -5.48 -41.25
N GLY A 415 -2.02 -6.52 -41.18
CA GLY A 415 -2.49 -7.26 -42.35
C GLY A 415 -3.70 -6.62 -43.05
N SER A 416 -4.33 -5.64 -42.41
CA SER A 416 -5.40 -4.84 -43.00
C SER A 416 -4.78 -3.57 -43.59
N PRO A 417 -4.90 -3.29 -44.91
CA PRO A 417 -4.47 -2.02 -45.44
C PRO A 417 -5.37 -0.95 -44.80
N LEU A 418 -4.86 -0.23 -43.81
CA LEU A 418 -5.50 0.97 -43.28
C LEU A 418 -5.73 1.90 -44.47
N PRO A 419 -6.98 2.19 -44.88
CA PRO A 419 -7.22 3.22 -45.87
C PRO A 419 -6.74 4.50 -45.21
N ILE A 420 -5.65 5.06 -45.74
CA ILE A 420 -5.07 6.30 -45.27
C ILE A 420 -6.18 7.36 -45.31
N PHE A 421 -6.73 7.74 -44.16
CA PHE A 421 -7.54 8.94 -44.03
C PHE A 421 -6.56 10.10 -43.93
N VAL A 422 -6.20 10.67 -45.08
CA VAL A 422 -5.63 12.01 -45.14
C VAL A 422 -6.79 12.98 -45.04
N GLY A 423 -6.91 13.67 -43.91
CA GLY A 423 -7.82 14.78 -43.67
C GLY A 423 -7.10 15.86 -42.90
#